data_AF-A0A2E8GWR6-F1
#
_entry.id   AF-A0A2E8GWR6-F1
#
_cell.length_a   1.000
_cell.length_b   1.000
_cell.length_c   1.000
_cell.angle_alpha   90.00
_cell.angle_beta   90.00
_cell.angle_gamma   90.00
#
_symmetry.space_group_name_H-M   'P 1'
#
loop_
_entity.id
_entity.type
_entity.pdbx_description
1 polymer ?
#
loop_
_entity_poly.entity_id
_entity_poly.type
_entity_poly.pdbx_seq_one_letter_code
_entity_poly.pdbx_strand_id
1 'polypeptide(L)'
;GSQVLVEGKIVISETSPNSDFVPNESGGIVFSIGEDQVPLPAPIPLERYYADDIRILTYNTLWNGILEPDRQPRFKRIIQALDPDVIALQEHSDWDEINDIIQSWFPNEPWYASWTHRDMVVLSRFFIIDDASLISSERTMCALLDTEEELGKNLLIVNSHLSCCANNEDRQQQADEFSSVWREWISNGNGPFDLEDETPFVHVGDFNFVGYRQQVETIRIGDIEDENEYGVDFLPDWDSTAIVDLFSRHTHKRMGYTWRKDGSSFNPGKLDYVFYSDATIDTGRHFTLNTLAMEEATLTEYGLEWDDTQEASDHLPRVFDITVNDLDIGVDFNAGWNLVGLPLEVDDAYYQILFPESVEGTLYSFDGGYVQENELLHGSGYWLLFENSGNVTITGNGLNQLIIELNQGWNLISGISIELPLENIEDPENLIIPGTVYSFENVYVQTDSFQPGNGYWLRSSGTGAIILNQN
;
A
#
# COMPACT_ATOMS: atom_id res chain seq x y z
N GLY A 1 30.68 27.44 -14.71
CA GLY A 1 29.61 28.19 -14.04
C GLY A 1 28.37 27.37 -14.26
N SER A 2 27.76 26.88 -13.19
CA SER A 2 26.58 26.03 -13.31
C SER A 2 25.49 26.81 -14.03
N GLN A 3 24.99 26.27 -15.14
CA GLN A 3 23.83 26.84 -15.80
C GLN A 3 22.60 26.20 -15.17
N VAL A 4 21.89 26.96 -14.34
CA VAL A 4 20.61 26.55 -13.77
C VAL A 4 19.51 27.29 -14.52
N LEU A 5 18.58 26.56 -15.13
CA LEU A 5 17.30 27.10 -15.55
C LEU A 5 16.34 26.95 -14.38
N VAL A 6 15.94 28.07 -13.79
CA VAL A 6 14.96 28.13 -12.70
C VAL A 6 13.63 28.62 -13.29
N GLU A 7 12.51 28.00 -12.91
CA GLU A 7 11.16 28.39 -13.35
C GLU A 7 10.90 28.27 -14.87
N GLY A 8 11.50 27.28 -15.52
CA GLY A 8 11.11 26.89 -16.87
C GLY A 8 9.64 26.45 -16.90
N LYS A 9 8.95 26.67 -18.02
CA LYS A 9 7.56 26.21 -18.23
C LYS A 9 7.54 25.28 -19.43
N ILE A 10 7.11 24.03 -19.23
CA ILE A 10 6.95 23.05 -20.30
C ILE A 10 5.47 22.84 -20.59
N VAL A 11 5.13 22.80 -21.88
CA VAL A 11 3.84 22.32 -22.36
C VAL A 11 4.16 21.16 -23.28
N ILE A 12 3.55 20.01 -23.00
CA ILE A 12 3.62 18.84 -23.88
C ILE A 12 2.33 18.86 -24.68
N SER A 13 2.41 18.87 -26.00
CA SER A 13 1.26 18.86 -26.89
C SER A 13 1.46 17.86 -28.00
N GLU A 14 0.42 17.10 -28.33
CA GLU A 14 0.41 16.37 -29.59
C GLU A 14 0.43 17.36 -30.78
N THR A 15 0.96 16.98 -31.94
CA THR A 15 1.25 17.93 -33.05
C THR A 15 0.08 18.16 -34.01
N SER A 16 -1.09 17.56 -33.77
CA SER A 16 -2.26 17.60 -34.68
C SER A 16 -3.34 18.62 -34.25
N PRO A 17 -4.24 19.06 -35.17
CA PRO A 17 -5.40 19.87 -34.78
C PRO A 17 -6.29 19.05 -33.82
N ASN A 18 -6.60 19.60 -32.64
CA ASN A 18 -7.26 18.93 -31.50
C ASN A 18 -6.35 18.01 -30.67
N SER A 19 -5.09 18.39 -30.47
CA SER A 19 -4.17 17.66 -29.61
C SER A 19 -4.46 17.83 -28.12
N ASP A 20 -4.16 16.77 -27.36
CA ASP A 20 -4.09 16.85 -25.90
C ASP A 20 -2.89 17.69 -25.46
N PHE A 21 -3.08 18.45 -24.38
CA PHE A 21 -2.07 19.30 -23.77
C PHE A 21 -1.84 18.89 -22.32
N VAL A 22 -0.58 18.85 -21.91
CA VAL A 22 -0.21 18.73 -20.49
C VAL A 22 0.64 19.94 -20.10
N PRO A 23 0.23 20.74 -19.09
CA PRO A 23 -1.03 20.65 -18.35
C PRO A 23 -2.21 21.20 -19.16
N ASN A 24 -3.45 20.81 -18.80
CA ASN A 24 -4.67 21.37 -19.38
C ASN A 24 -4.83 22.88 -19.12
N GLU A 25 -4.20 23.38 -18.06
CA GLU A 25 -4.25 24.80 -17.69
C GLU A 25 -3.21 25.64 -18.42
N SER A 26 -3.58 26.88 -18.72
CA SER A 26 -2.66 27.87 -19.30
C SER A 26 -1.56 28.20 -18.29
N GLY A 27 -0.32 27.84 -18.60
CA GLY A 27 0.79 28.17 -17.70
C GLY A 27 1.99 27.25 -17.80
N GLY A 28 1.82 26.05 -18.35
CA GLY A 28 2.87 25.03 -18.41
C GLY A 28 3.22 24.45 -17.05
N ILE A 29 3.81 23.26 -17.03
CA ILE A 29 4.39 22.68 -15.81
C ILE A 29 5.67 23.43 -15.50
N VAL A 30 5.79 23.93 -14.27
CA VAL A 30 7.01 24.56 -13.80
C VAL A 30 8.08 23.49 -13.61
N PHE A 31 9.25 23.69 -14.18
CA PHE A 31 10.39 22.80 -14.03
C PHE A 31 11.68 23.60 -13.88
N SER A 32 12.67 22.97 -13.26
CA SER A 32 14.03 23.49 -13.19
C SER A 32 14.98 22.46 -13.79
N ILE A 33 15.97 22.91 -14.56
CA ILE A 33 17.08 22.06 -15.02
C ILE A 33 18.34 22.58 -14.36
N GLY A 34 18.95 21.73 -13.54
CA GLY A 34 20.26 21.95 -12.94
C GLY A 34 21.28 20.92 -13.44
N GLU A 35 22.54 21.12 -13.03
CA GLU A 35 23.60 20.12 -13.22
C GLU A 35 23.57 19.02 -12.16
N ASP A 36 22.63 19.10 -11.22
CA ASP A 36 22.50 18.15 -10.12
C ASP A 36 22.05 16.78 -10.63
N GLN A 37 22.76 15.74 -10.19
CA GLN A 37 22.38 14.36 -10.48
C GLN A 37 21.08 14.06 -9.72
N VAL A 38 20.01 13.72 -10.43
CA VAL A 38 18.77 13.25 -9.81
C VAL A 38 19.04 11.88 -9.19
N PRO A 39 18.92 11.70 -7.86
CA PRO A 39 19.13 10.41 -7.22
C PRO A 39 18.18 9.35 -7.80
N LEU A 40 18.58 8.09 -7.87
CA LEU A 40 17.66 7.01 -8.18
C LEU A 40 16.58 6.92 -7.08
N PRO A 41 15.36 6.45 -7.39
CA PRO A 41 14.38 6.20 -6.34
C PRO A 41 14.91 5.11 -5.40
N ALA A 42 14.61 5.23 -4.11
CA ALA A 42 14.82 4.11 -3.19
C ALA A 42 14.00 2.90 -3.68
N PRO A 43 14.60 1.70 -3.78
CA PRO A 43 13.86 0.49 -4.08
C PRO A 43 12.69 0.28 -3.10
N ILE A 44 11.55 -0.20 -3.62
CA ILE A 44 10.49 -0.77 -2.77
C ILE A 44 10.84 -2.24 -2.54
N PRO A 45 11.02 -2.68 -1.28
CA PRO A 45 11.24 -4.09 -0.97
C PRO A 45 9.97 -4.91 -1.28
N LEU A 46 10.14 -6.19 -1.67
CA LEU A 46 9.00 -7.02 -2.07
C LEU A 46 8.23 -7.59 -0.88
N GLU A 47 8.81 -7.62 0.31
CA GLU A 47 8.15 -8.07 1.54
C GLU A 47 6.91 -7.23 1.81
N ARG A 48 5.95 -7.74 2.60
CA ARG A 48 4.85 -6.91 3.12
C ARG A 48 5.40 -5.81 4.02
N TYR A 49 4.59 -4.78 4.29
CA TYR A 49 4.94 -3.89 5.39
C TYR A 49 4.82 -4.67 6.71
N TYR A 50 3.70 -5.36 6.90
CA TYR A 50 3.46 -6.21 8.05
C TYR A 50 3.24 -7.67 7.63
N ALA A 51 3.74 -8.63 8.42
CA ALA A 51 3.70 -10.04 8.06
C ALA A 51 2.27 -10.57 7.88
N ASP A 52 1.31 -9.98 8.59
CA ASP A 52 -0.11 -10.35 8.58
C ASP A 52 -0.92 -9.58 7.54
N ASP A 53 -0.32 -8.63 6.79
CA ASP A 53 -1.04 -7.90 5.74
C ASP A 53 -1.57 -8.86 4.67
N ILE A 54 -2.79 -8.61 4.22
CA ILE A 54 -3.39 -9.40 3.13
C ILE A 54 -2.87 -8.86 1.80
N ARG A 55 -2.10 -9.68 1.07
CA ARG A 55 -1.52 -9.31 -0.22
C ARG A 55 -2.38 -9.74 -1.39
N ILE A 56 -2.78 -8.78 -2.21
CA ILE A 56 -3.50 -8.98 -3.47
C ILE A 56 -2.55 -8.74 -4.66
N LEU A 57 -2.47 -9.74 -5.54
CA LEU A 57 -1.79 -9.68 -6.83
C LEU A 57 -2.82 -9.59 -7.96
N THR A 58 -2.73 -8.59 -8.82
CA THR A 58 -3.45 -8.57 -10.10
C THR A 58 -2.47 -8.69 -11.27
N TYR A 59 -2.76 -9.59 -12.22
CA TYR A 59 -1.86 -9.87 -13.32
C TYR A 59 -2.55 -10.44 -14.57
N ASN A 60 -2.56 -9.68 -15.67
CA ASN A 60 -2.92 -10.20 -16.99
C ASN A 60 -1.81 -11.13 -17.51
N THR A 61 -2.17 -12.38 -17.80
CA THR A 61 -1.21 -13.44 -18.14
C THR A 61 -0.86 -13.50 -19.63
N LEU A 62 -1.41 -12.62 -20.47
CA LEU A 62 -1.35 -12.65 -21.93
C LEU A 62 -1.69 -14.06 -22.45
N TRP A 63 -2.98 -14.29 -22.64
CA TRP A 63 -3.58 -15.61 -22.88
C TRP A 63 -3.23 -16.61 -21.76
N ASN A 64 -3.12 -17.90 -22.13
CA ASN A 64 -2.68 -18.99 -21.26
C ASN A 64 -1.18 -19.00 -20.96
N GLY A 65 -0.52 -17.84 -20.90
CA GLY A 65 0.94 -17.75 -20.73
C GLY A 65 1.49 -18.52 -19.54
N ILE A 66 0.72 -18.57 -18.47
CA ILE A 66 1.06 -19.31 -17.26
C ILE A 66 1.10 -20.84 -17.44
N LEU A 67 0.51 -21.37 -18.52
CA LEU A 67 0.57 -22.78 -18.92
C LEU A 67 1.67 -23.07 -19.93
N GLU A 68 2.24 -22.04 -20.56
CA GLU A 68 3.25 -22.22 -21.60
C GLU A 68 4.61 -22.64 -21.00
N PRO A 69 5.26 -23.72 -21.47
CA PRO A 69 6.50 -24.22 -20.87
C PRO A 69 7.65 -23.20 -20.79
N ASP A 70 7.70 -22.26 -21.73
CA ASP A 70 8.76 -21.25 -21.79
C ASP A 70 8.47 -20.03 -20.89
N ARG A 71 7.21 -19.79 -20.52
CA ARG A 71 6.76 -18.63 -19.72
C ARG A 71 6.41 -19.02 -18.28
N GLN A 72 5.86 -20.22 -18.06
CA GLN A 72 5.46 -20.74 -16.75
C GLN A 72 6.57 -20.65 -15.68
N PRO A 73 7.85 -20.99 -15.94
CA PRO A 73 8.90 -20.84 -14.94
C PRO A 73 9.09 -19.41 -14.46
N ARG A 74 8.81 -18.41 -15.33
CA ARG A 74 8.91 -16.98 -15.02
C ARG A 74 7.76 -16.54 -14.13
N PHE A 75 6.52 -16.92 -14.49
CA PHE A 75 5.35 -16.71 -13.63
C PHE A 75 5.56 -17.33 -12.25
N LYS A 76 6.10 -18.55 -12.18
CA LYS A 76 6.42 -19.21 -10.92
C LYS A 76 7.37 -18.37 -10.06
N ARG A 77 8.51 -17.95 -10.61
CA ARG A 77 9.48 -17.12 -9.86
C ARG A 77 8.86 -15.81 -9.39
N ILE A 78 8.15 -15.12 -10.28
CA ILE A 78 7.45 -13.87 -9.97
C ILE A 78 6.47 -14.08 -8.81
N ILE A 79 5.53 -15.01 -8.95
CA ILE A 79 4.44 -15.18 -7.99
C ILE A 79 4.98 -15.70 -6.65
N GLN A 80 5.97 -16.60 -6.65
CA GLN A 80 6.62 -17.03 -5.41
C GLN A 80 7.41 -15.92 -4.72
N ALA A 81 8.06 -15.02 -5.48
CA ALA A 81 8.77 -13.88 -4.90
C ALA A 81 7.82 -12.81 -4.34
N LEU A 82 6.64 -12.67 -4.94
CA LEU A 82 5.60 -11.76 -4.46
C LEU A 82 4.80 -12.33 -3.28
N ASP A 83 4.74 -13.66 -3.14
CA ASP A 83 4.08 -14.36 -2.03
C ASP A 83 2.65 -13.84 -1.72
N PRO A 84 1.72 -13.84 -2.69
CA PRO A 84 0.39 -13.27 -2.49
C PRO A 84 -0.55 -14.18 -1.68
N ASP A 85 -1.56 -13.58 -1.05
CA ASP A 85 -2.69 -14.30 -0.44
C ASP A 85 -3.88 -14.43 -1.39
N VAL A 86 -4.02 -13.46 -2.29
CA VAL A 86 -5.07 -13.42 -3.32
C VAL A 86 -4.44 -13.11 -4.68
N ILE A 87 -4.85 -13.82 -5.73
CA ILE A 87 -4.39 -13.63 -7.10
C ILE A 87 -5.59 -13.45 -8.03
N ALA A 88 -5.69 -12.27 -8.66
CA ALA A 88 -6.64 -11.97 -9.72
C ALA A 88 -5.94 -12.01 -11.08
N LEU A 89 -6.28 -13.01 -11.90
CA LEU A 89 -5.73 -13.16 -13.25
C LEU A 89 -6.72 -12.71 -14.32
N GLN A 90 -6.20 -12.20 -15.43
CA GLN A 90 -6.96 -11.81 -16.63
C GLN A 90 -6.33 -12.43 -17.89
N GLU A 91 -7.10 -12.50 -18.97
CA GLU A 91 -6.74 -13.15 -20.25
C GLU A 91 -6.43 -14.64 -20.15
N HIS A 92 -6.69 -15.28 -19.03
CA HIS A 92 -6.51 -16.71 -18.98
C HIS A 92 -7.58 -17.36 -19.90
N SER A 93 -7.31 -18.55 -20.46
CA SER A 93 -8.14 -19.46 -21.27
C SER A 93 -8.71 -20.74 -20.64
N ASP A 94 -7.90 -21.36 -19.77
CA ASP A 94 -8.02 -22.76 -19.37
C ASP A 94 -7.99 -22.89 -17.83
N TRP A 95 -9.16 -22.77 -17.21
CA TRP A 95 -9.31 -22.55 -15.75
C TRP A 95 -8.96 -23.78 -14.95
N ASP A 96 -9.31 -24.95 -15.48
CA ASP A 96 -9.24 -26.23 -14.76
C ASP A 96 -7.81 -26.58 -14.33
N GLU A 97 -6.78 -25.99 -14.94
CA GLU A 97 -5.38 -26.26 -14.66
C GLU A 97 -4.74 -25.26 -13.68
N ILE A 98 -5.32 -24.06 -13.52
CA ILE A 98 -4.61 -22.96 -12.85
C ILE A 98 -4.51 -23.15 -11.34
N ASN A 99 -5.56 -23.68 -10.72
CA ASN A 99 -5.58 -23.94 -9.29
C ASN A 99 -4.51 -24.98 -8.91
N ASP A 100 -4.41 -26.07 -9.67
CA ASP A 100 -3.40 -27.11 -9.46
C ASP A 100 -1.97 -26.56 -9.62
N ILE A 101 -1.76 -25.65 -10.57
CA ILE A 101 -0.46 -25.00 -10.79
C ILE A 101 -0.08 -24.12 -9.60
N ILE A 102 -0.95 -23.21 -9.18
CA ILE A 102 -0.69 -22.33 -8.03
C ILE A 102 -0.52 -23.16 -6.75
N GLN A 103 -1.39 -24.15 -6.52
CA GLN A 103 -1.27 -25.07 -5.40
C GLN A 103 0.07 -25.83 -5.40
N SER A 104 0.61 -26.17 -6.58
CA SER A 104 1.93 -26.81 -6.69
C SER A 104 3.11 -25.89 -6.35
N TRP A 105 2.93 -24.57 -6.47
CA TRP A 105 3.95 -23.57 -6.13
C TRP A 105 3.94 -23.21 -4.65
N PHE A 106 2.78 -23.35 -3.99
CA PHE A 106 2.58 -23.12 -2.56
C PHE A 106 2.00 -24.38 -1.88
N PRO A 107 2.77 -25.47 -1.75
CA PRO A 107 2.23 -26.77 -1.33
C PRO A 107 1.83 -26.86 0.15
N ASN A 108 2.16 -25.86 0.96
CA ASN A 108 1.91 -25.86 2.40
C ASN A 108 0.65 -25.09 2.80
N GLU A 109 0.03 -24.38 1.86
CA GLU A 109 -1.14 -23.54 2.09
C GLU A 109 -2.25 -24.00 1.14
N PRO A 110 -3.51 -24.09 1.61
CA PRO A 110 -4.62 -24.40 0.73
C PRO A 110 -4.87 -23.22 -0.21
N TRP A 111 -5.14 -23.52 -1.48
CA TRP A 111 -5.61 -22.55 -2.45
C TRP A 111 -7.01 -22.91 -2.95
N TYR A 112 -7.87 -21.90 -2.94
CA TYR A 112 -9.22 -21.92 -3.49
C TYR A 112 -9.23 -21.12 -4.77
N ALA A 113 -10.08 -21.51 -5.72
CA ALA A 113 -10.23 -20.78 -6.96
C ALA A 113 -11.72 -20.55 -7.25
N SER A 114 -12.04 -19.33 -7.68
CA SER A 114 -13.24 -19.00 -8.43
C SER A 114 -12.82 -18.77 -9.87
N TRP A 115 -13.51 -19.48 -10.73
CA TRP A 115 -13.46 -19.35 -12.16
C TRP A 115 -14.91 -19.32 -12.58
N THR A 116 -15.32 -18.46 -13.51
CA THR A 116 -16.54 -18.72 -14.30
C THR A 116 -16.94 -17.62 -15.30
N HIS A 117 -16.19 -16.54 -15.46
CA HIS A 117 -16.64 -15.44 -16.33
C HIS A 117 -15.59 -15.09 -17.37
N ARG A 118 -15.76 -15.67 -18.56
CA ARG A 118 -14.97 -15.45 -19.77
C ARG A 118 -13.47 -15.79 -19.67
N ASP A 119 -12.65 -14.92 -19.09
CA ASP A 119 -11.18 -14.98 -19.11
C ASP A 119 -10.51 -14.47 -17.82
N MET A 120 -11.26 -14.49 -16.71
CA MET A 120 -10.80 -14.05 -15.39
C MET A 120 -10.84 -15.17 -14.36
N VAL A 121 -9.89 -15.14 -13.43
CA VAL A 121 -9.77 -16.10 -12.32
C VAL A 121 -9.44 -15.34 -11.05
N VAL A 122 -10.05 -15.72 -9.93
CA VAL A 122 -9.61 -15.31 -8.59
C VAL A 122 -9.14 -16.56 -7.84
N LEU A 123 -7.89 -16.57 -7.40
CA LEU A 123 -7.35 -17.58 -6.50
C LEU A 123 -7.11 -16.94 -5.12
N SER A 124 -7.34 -17.69 -4.05
CA SER A 124 -7.19 -17.19 -2.69
C SER A 124 -6.71 -18.25 -1.73
N ARG A 125 -5.92 -17.86 -0.74
CA ARG A 125 -5.62 -18.65 0.47
C ARG A 125 -6.83 -18.71 1.42
N PHE A 126 -7.71 -17.71 1.33
CA PHE A 126 -8.96 -17.64 2.07
C PHE A 126 -10.07 -18.43 1.37
N PHE A 127 -10.98 -18.99 2.14
CA PHE A 127 -12.11 -19.73 1.57
C PHE A 127 -12.99 -18.78 0.75
N ILE A 128 -13.37 -19.21 -0.46
CA ILE A 128 -14.29 -18.43 -1.31
C ILE A 128 -15.72 -18.82 -0.91
N ILE A 129 -16.44 -17.86 -0.32
CA ILE A 129 -17.80 -18.02 0.17
C ILE A 129 -18.78 -18.06 -0.99
N ASP A 130 -18.69 -17.06 -1.88
CA ASP A 130 -19.55 -16.87 -3.04
C ASP A 130 -18.78 -16.23 -4.18
N ASP A 131 -19.24 -16.43 -5.42
CA ASP A 131 -18.70 -15.79 -6.62
C ASP A 131 -19.78 -15.57 -7.70
N ALA A 132 -19.61 -14.55 -8.54
CA ALA A 132 -20.58 -14.20 -9.58
C ALA A 132 -20.02 -13.31 -10.71
N SER A 133 -20.73 -13.31 -11.86
CA SER A 133 -20.56 -12.29 -12.91
C SER A 133 -21.35 -11.06 -12.51
N LEU A 134 -20.76 -9.88 -12.64
CA LEU A 134 -21.44 -8.64 -12.31
C LEU A 134 -22.09 -7.96 -13.51
N ILE A 135 -21.58 -8.19 -14.72
CA ILE A 135 -22.09 -7.53 -15.93
C ILE A 135 -22.43 -8.53 -17.04
N SER A 136 -23.33 -8.14 -17.94
CA SER A 136 -23.85 -8.96 -19.03
C SER A 136 -22.78 -9.45 -20.00
N SER A 137 -21.67 -8.70 -20.15
CA SER A 137 -20.57 -9.08 -21.01
C SER A 137 -19.60 -10.10 -20.41
N GLU A 138 -19.83 -10.52 -19.15
CA GLU A 138 -18.96 -11.43 -18.40
C GLU A 138 -17.51 -10.94 -18.29
N ARG A 139 -17.30 -9.61 -18.37
CA ARG A 139 -15.98 -8.96 -18.30
C ARG A 139 -15.65 -8.38 -16.92
N THR A 140 -16.55 -8.57 -15.98
CA THR A 140 -16.35 -8.26 -14.56
C THR A 140 -16.98 -9.37 -13.73
N MET A 141 -16.21 -9.92 -12.81
CA MET A 141 -16.65 -10.91 -11.83
C MET A 141 -16.30 -10.46 -10.41
N CYS A 142 -16.87 -11.12 -9.41
CA CYS A 142 -16.45 -10.97 -8.02
C CYS A 142 -16.36 -12.31 -7.28
N ALA A 143 -15.54 -12.34 -6.24
CA ALA A 143 -15.46 -13.43 -5.27
C ALA A 143 -15.43 -12.84 -3.85
N LEU A 144 -16.28 -13.35 -2.97
CA LEU A 144 -16.32 -13.01 -1.56
C LEU A 144 -15.45 -13.99 -0.78
N LEU A 145 -14.47 -13.48 -0.05
CA LEU A 145 -13.48 -14.25 0.68
C LEU A 145 -13.78 -14.24 2.19
N ASP A 146 -13.62 -15.38 2.84
CA ASP A 146 -13.69 -15.53 4.29
C ASP A 146 -12.42 -14.99 4.94
N THR A 147 -12.47 -13.72 5.37
CA THR A 147 -11.38 -12.98 6.04
C THR A 147 -11.80 -12.43 7.38
N GLU A 148 -12.84 -13.01 8.01
CA GLU A 148 -13.36 -12.51 9.29
C GLU A 148 -12.34 -12.62 10.43
N GLU A 149 -11.43 -13.60 10.38
CA GLU A 149 -10.38 -13.75 11.39
C GLU A 149 -9.32 -12.65 11.30
N GLU A 150 -9.03 -12.18 10.09
CA GLU A 150 -8.03 -11.15 9.80
C GLU A 150 -8.64 -9.76 9.91
N LEU A 151 -9.65 -9.44 9.09
CA LEU A 151 -10.19 -8.09 8.96
C LEU A 151 -11.40 -7.81 9.86
N GLY A 152 -11.90 -8.83 10.58
CA GLY A 152 -13.19 -8.75 11.28
C GLY A 152 -14.41 -8.74 10.34
N LYS A 153 -14.20 -8.81 9.02
CA LYS A 153 -15.21 -8.90 7.97
C LYS A 153 -14.69 -9.72 6.79
N ASN A 154 -15.62 -10.21 5.97
CA ASN A 154 -15.30 -10.82 4.67
C ASN A 154 -14.74 -9.79 3.68
N LEU A 155 -13.92 -10.22 2.72
CA LEU A 155 -13.29 -9.34 1.73
C LEU A 155 -13.85 -9.63 0.33
N LEU A 156 -14.38 -8.61 -0.34
CA LEU A 156 -14.89 -8.73 -1.71
C LEU A 156 -13.80 -8.36 -2.73
N ILE A 157 -13.44 -9.32 -3.59
CA ILE A 157 -12.54 -9.09 -4.72
C ILE A 157 -13.36 -8.98 -5.99
N VAL A 158 -13.32 -7.84 -6.67
CA VAL A 158 -13.87 -7.66 -8.01
C VAL A 158 -12.72 -7.72 -9.01
N ASN A 159 -12.82 -8.59 -10.01
CA ASN A 159 -11.82 -8.75 -11.07
C ASN A 159 -12.44 -8.36 -12.42
N SER A 160 -11.75 -7.53 -13.20
CA SER A 160 -12.22 -7.06 -14.51
C SER A 160 -11.20 -7.21 -15.63
N HIS A 161 -11.71 -7.51 -16.81
CA HIS A 161 -10.98 -7.45 -18.06
C HIS A 161 -11.87 -6.78 -19.12
N LEU A 162 -11.80 -5.45 -19.21
CA LEU A 162 -12.70 -4.67 -20.06
C LEU A 162 -12.28 -4.67 -21.53
N SER A 163 -13.16 -4.20 -22.42
CA SER A 163 -12.90 -4.14 -23.86
C SER A 163 -11.59 -3.41 -24.21
N CYS A 164 -10.69 -4.10 -24.91
CA CYS A 164 -9.36 -3.59 -25.26
C CYS A 164 -9.35 -2.66 -26.49
N CYS A 165 -8.16 -2.11 -26.78
CA CYS A 165 -7.87 -1.34 -27.99
C CYS A 165 -8.77 -0.09 -28.12
N ALA A 166 -9.25 0.20 -29.33
CA ALA A 166 -10.04 1.40 -29.65
C ALA A 166 -11.55 1.26 -29.35
N ASN A 167 -11.98 0.17 -28.69
CA ASN A 167 -13.40 -0.10 -28.39
C ASN A 167 -13.89 0.71 -27.17
N ASN A 168 -13.80 2.04 -27.25
CA ASN A 168 -14.13 2.93 -26.14
C ASN A 168 -15.62 2.92 -25.79
N GLU A 169 -16.50 2.76 -26.77
CA GLU A 169 -17.96 2.71 -26.56
C GLU A 169 -18.35 1.47 -25.74
N ASP A 170 -17.92 0.26 -26.15
CA ASP A 170 -18.16 -0.97 -25.38
C ASP A 170 -17.57 -0.89 -23.97
N ARG A 171 -16.39 -0.27 -23.82
CA ARG A 171 -15.75 -0.13 -22.51
C ARG A 171 -16.52 0.82 -21.60
N GLN A 172 -17.06 1.91 -22.14
CA GLN A 172 -17.90 2.83 -21.37
C GLN A 172 -19.21 2.17 -20.96
N GLN A 173 -19.86 1.44 -21.88
CA GLN A 173 -21.06 0.67 -21.56
C GLN A 173 -20.81 -0.34 -20.42
N GLN A 174 -19.66 -1.04 -20.45
CA GLN A 174 -19.27 -1.97 -19.39
C GLN A 174 -19.05 -1.28 -18.04
N ALA A 175 -18.47 -0.06 -18.04
CA ALA A 175 -18.28 0.73 -16.83
C ALA A 175 -19.62 1.24 -16.27
N ASP A 176 -20.52 1.72 -17.13
CA ASP A 176 -21.87 2.16 -16.74
C ASP A 176 -22.68 0.99 -16.16
N GLU A 177 -22.67 -0.17 -16.82
CA GLU A 177 -23.37 -1.37 -16.36
C GLU A 177 -22.85 -1.83 -14.98
N PHE A 178 -21.53 -1.92 -14.81
CA PHE A 178 -20.93 -2.26 -13.53
C PHE A 178 -21.36 -1.27 -12.45
N SER A 179 -21.27 0.04 -12.72
CA SER A 179 -21.60 1.09 -11.76
C SER A 179 -23.07 1.04 -11.35
N SER A 180 -23.97 0.74 -12.28
CA SER A 180 -25.38 0.49 -11.97
C SER A 180 -25.57 -0.72 -11.07
N VAL A 181 -24.92 -1.85 -11.36
CA VAL A 181 -25.03 -3.06 -10.53
C VAL A 181 -24.45 -2.82 -9.14
N TRP A 182 -23.30 -2.16 -9.06
CA TRP A 182 -22.66 -1.80 -7.80
C TRP A 182 -23.56 -0.89 -6.94
N ARG A 183 -24.14 0.17 -7.53
CA ARG A 183 -25.09 1.07 -6.86
C ARG A 183 -26.24 0.30 -6.22
N GLU A 184 -26.88 -0.59 -6.98
CA GLU A 184 -28.02 -1.37 -6.49
C GLU A 184 -27.60 -2.36 -5.38
N TRP A 185 -26.39 -2.90 -5.47
CA TRP A 185 -25.87 -3.81 -4.47
C TRP A 185 -25.63 -3.11 -3.13
N ILE A 186 -24.85 -2.03 -3.12
CA ILE A 186 -24.48 -1.35 -1.87
C ILE A 186 -25.61 -0.51 -1.29
N SER A 187 -26.53 0.00 -2.11
CA SER A 187 -27.60 0.88 -1.64
C SER A 187 -28.86 0.12 -1.22
N ASN A 188 -29.14 -0.99 -1.91
CA ASN A 188 -30.43 -1.69 -1.79
C ASN A 188 -30.27 -3.18 -1.44
N GLY A 189 -29.04 -3.68 -1.28
CA GLY A 189 -28.76 -5.10 -1.06
C GLY A 189 -29.14 -5.97 -2.28
N ASN A 190 -29.30 -5.37 -3.46
CA ASN A 190 -29.75 -6.07 -4.66
C ASN A 190 -28.55 -6.43 -5.55
N GLY A 191 -27.79 -7.43 -5.10
CA GLY A 191 -26.65 -8.00 -5.81
C GLY A 191 -26.79 -9.50 -6.09
N PRO A 192 -25.74 -10.15 -6.59
CA PRO A 192 -25.73 -11.59 -6.87
C PRO A 192 -25.86 -12.46 -5.60
N PHE A 193 -25.41 -11.95 -4.46
CA PHE A 193 -25.51 -12.57 -3.13
C PHE A 193 -25.59 -11.48 -2.05
N ASP A 194 -25.91 -11.88 -0.82
CA ASP A 194 -25.98 -10.97 0.32
C ASP A 194 -24.57 -10.44 0.65
N LEU A 195 -24.42 -9.13 0.75
CA LEU A 195 -23.17 -8.45 1.10
C LEU A 195 -23.43 -7.63 2.37
N GLU A 196 -22.61 -7.82 3.40
CA GLU A 196 -22.73 -7.05 4.64
C GLU A 196 -22.38 -5.58 4.38
N ASP A 197 -23.10 -4.64 5.01
CA ASP A 197 -22.73 -3.22 5.01
C ASP A 197 -21.27 -3.03 5.46
N GLU A 198 -20.54 -2.10 4.84
CA GLU A 198 -19.12 -1.82 5.14
C GLU A 198 -18.21 -3.04 4.89
N THR A 199 -18.62 -3.99 4.02
CA THR A 199 -17.73 -5.07 3.56
C THR A 199 -16.53 -4.46 2.81
N PRO A 200 -15.28 -4.71 3.23
CA PRO A 200 -14.11 -4.24 2.49
C PRO A 200 -14.10 -4.82 1.07
N PHE A 201 -13.77 -3.99 0.09
CA PHE A 201 -13.70 -4.42 -1.30
C PHE A 201 -12.54 -3.80 -2.08
N VAL A 202 -12.03 -4.59 -3.03
CA VAL A 202 -11.00 -4.18 -3.97
C VAL A 202 -11.40 -4.59 -5.39
N HIS A 203 -11.40 -3.65 -6.31
CA HIS A 203 -11.69 -3.86 -7.73
C HIS A 203 -10.41 -3.73 -8.57
N VAL A 204 -9.92 -4.88 -9.03
CA VAL A 204 -8.65 -5.02 -9.74
C VAL A 204 -8.85 -5.52 -11.16
N GLY A 205 -7.79 -5.42 -11.98
CA GLY A 205 -7.70 -6.12 -13.26
C GLY A 205 -7.21 -5.24 -14.40
N ASP A 206 -7.33 -5.75 -15.63
CA ASP A 206 -6.97 -5.05 -16.86
C ASP A 206 -8.19 -4.32 -17.43
N PHE A 207 -8.29 -3.03 -17.12
CA PHE A 207 -9.40 -2.20 -17.58
C PHE A 207 -9.18 -1.68 -18.99
N ASN A 208 -7.98 -1.84 -19.56
CA ASN A 208 -7.66 -1.32 -20.88
C ASN A 208 -7.92 0.19 -21.06
N PHE A 209 -7.88 1.01 -19.99
CA PHE A 209 -8.17 2.44 -20.07
C PHE A 209 -7.11 3.21 -20.90
N VAL A 210 -7.30 3.22 -22.22
CA VAL A 210 -6.46 3.89 -23.24
C VAL A 210 -7.15 5.07 -23.93
N GLY A 211 -8.33 5.46 -23.47
CA GLY A 211 -9.22 6.41 -24.14
C GLY A 211 -9.84 7.42 -23.20
N TYR A 212 -11.15 7.33 -23.01
CA TYR A 212 -11.91 8.36 -22.32
C TYR A 212 -11.71 8.30 -20.80
N ARG A 213 -11.33 9.45 -20.22
CA ARG A 213 -11.29 9.64 -18.77
C ARG A 213 -12.64 9.31 -18.11
N GLN A 214 -13.74 9.52 -18.83
CA GLN A 214 -15.10 9.18 -18.38
C GLN A 214 -15.18 7.75 -17.83
N GLN A 215 -14.54 6.78 -18.47
CA GLN A 215 -14.57 5.38 -18.06
C GLN A 215 -13.99 5.18 -16.65
N VAL A 216 -12.94 5.94 -16.30
CA VAL A 216 -12.35 5.93 -14.96
C VAL A 216 -13.25 6.69 -13.97
N GLU A 217 -13.88 7.79 -14.40
CA GLU A 217 -14.78 8.59 -13.56
C GLU A 217 -16.06 7.83 -13.22
N THR A 218 -16.62 7.09 -14.17
CA THR A 218 -17.76 6.19 -13.94
C THR A 218 -17.46 5.18 -12.83
N ILE A 219 -16.31 4.49 -12.86
CA ILE A 219 -15.93 3.55 -11.79
C ILE A 219 -15.63 4.28 -10.47
N ARG A 220 -14.87 5.37 -10.52
CA ARG A 220 -14.29 5.99 -9.32
C ARG A 220 -15.28 6.87 -8.53
N ILE A 221 -16.10 7.62 -9.26
CA ILE A 221 -16.99 8.64 -8.69
C ILE A 221 -18.46 8.42 -9.07
N GLY A 222 -18.77 7.30 -9.73
CA GLY A 222 -20.13 6.90 -10.11
C GLY A 222 -20.82 7.87 -11.08
N ASP A 223 -20.03 8.56 -11.92
CA ASP A 223 -20.50 9.45 -13.00
C ASP A 223 -20.87 8.60 -14.23
N ILE A 224 -22.13 8.16 -14.29
CA ILE A 224 -22.65 7.20 -15.29
C ILE A 224 -22.98 7.96 -16.57
N GLU A 225 -22.41 7.54 -17.72
CA GLU A 225 -22.62 8.28 -18.98
C GLU A 225 -24.04 8.07 -19.55
N ASP A 226 -24.52 6.82 -19.60
CA ASP A 226 -25.90 6.51 -20.01
C ASP A 226 -26.85 6.32 -18.83
N GLU A 227 -27.19 7.42 -18.15
CA GLU A 227 -28.16 7.40 -17.05
C GLU A 227 -29.58 6.92 -17.45
N ASN A 228 -29.92 6.94 -18.75
CA ASN A 228 -31.24 6.48 -19.19
C ASN A 228 -31.36 4.96 -19.09
N GLU A 229 -30.27 4.24 -19.36
CA GLU A 229 -30.21 2.78 -19.29
C GLU A 229 -29.73 2.30 -17.92
N TYR A 230 -28.72 2.95 -17.34
CA TYR A 230 -27.99 2.49 -16.15
C TYR A 230 -28.29 3.29 -14.88
N GLY A 231 -29.22 4.25 -14.94
CA GLY A 231 -29.67 5.02 -13.80
C GLY A 231 -28.71 6.14 -13.39
N VAL A 232 -29.11 6.89 -12.36
CA VAL A 232 -28.44 8.14 -11.97
C VAL A 232 -27.09 7.94 -11.31
N ASP A 233 -26.28 8.99 -11.35
CA ASP A 233 -25.01 9.08 -10.61
C ASP A 233 -25.14 8.75 -9.11
N PHE A 234 -24.05 8.25 -8.53
CA PHE A 234 -23.92 7.96 -7.11
C PHE A 234 -22.45 8.02 -6.66
N LEU A 235 -22.20 8.05 -5.36
CA LEU A 235 -20.84 7.92 -4.84
C LEU A 235 -20.58 6.44 -4.50
N PRO A 236 -19.56 5.78 -5.11
CA PRO A 236 -19.42 4.32 -5.05
C PRO A 236 -18.92 3.74 -3.72
N ASP A 237 -18.46 4.58 -2.79
CA ASP A 237 -17.91 4.15 -1.51
C ASP A 237 -18.97 4.09 -0.40
N TRP A 238 -18.72 3.27 0.63
CA TRP A 238 -19.61 3.03 1.78
C TRP A 238 -19.91 4.29 2.57
N ASP A 239 -18.93 5.19 2.70
CA ASP A 239 -19.07 6.47 3.42
C ASP A 239 -19.65 7.60 2.54
N SER A 240 -20.17 7.24 1.35
CA SER A 240 -20.67 8.19 0.34
C SER A 240 -19.58 9.13 -0.18
N THR A 241 -18.39 8.59 -0.45
CA THR A 241 -17.31 9.29 -1.16
C THR A 241 -16.88 8.55 -2.44
N ALA A 242 -15.79 9.00 -3.04
CA ALA A 242 -15.23 8.38 -4.23
C ALA A 242 -14.27 7.27 -3.82
N ILE A 243 -14.36 6.11 -4.47
CA ILE A 243 -13.37 5.05 -4.24
C ILE A 243 -11.99 5.49 -4.72
N VAL A 244 -10.93 4.97 -4.12
CA VAL A 244 -9.57 5.37 -4.46
C VAL A 244 -9.11 4.70 -5.75
N ASP A 245 -8.49 5.46 -6.67
CA ASP A 245 -7.68 4.89 -7.77
C ASP A 245 -6.22 4.81 -7.32
N LEU A 246 -5.76 3.63 -6.91
CA LEU A 246 -4.41 3.45 -6.40
C LEU A 246 -3.37 3.54 -7.52
N PHE A 247 -2.51 4.56 -7.45
CA PHE A 247 -1.35 4.71 -8.31
C PHE A 247 -0.11 4.09 -7.68
N SER A 248 0.40 3.00 -8.29
CA SER A 248 1.63 2.35 -7.85
C SER A 248 2.79 2.68 -8.79
N ARG A 249 3.96 2.98 -8.22
CA ARG A 249 5.20 3.08 -9.00
C ARG A 249 5.87 1.72 -9.17
N HIS A 250 6.82 1.66 -10.10
CA HIS A 250 7.72 0.51 -10.24
C HIS A 250 8.65 0.43 -9.03
N THR A 251 8.99 -0.79 -8.62
CA THR A 251 9.83 -1.05 -7.43
C THR A 251 11.13 -0.23 -7.45
N HIS A 252 11.84 -0.20 -8.58
CA HIS A 252 13.16 0.45 -8.71
C HIS A 252 13.17 1.64 -9.69
N LYS A 253 12.00 2.12 -10.13
CA LYS A 253 11.92 3.18 -11.15
C LYS A 253 10.74 4.13 -10.92
N ARG A 254 10.93 5.42 -11.22
CA ARG A 254 9.87 6.44 -11.17
C ARG A 254 8.96 6.37 -12.41
N MET A 255 8.31 5.23 -12.59
CA MET A 255 7.37 4.93 -13.68
C MET A 255 6.16 4.20 -13.09
N GLY A 256 4.99 4.30 -13.73
CA GLY A 256 3.76 3.64 -13.29
C GLY A 256 2.96 3.02 -14.44
N TYR A 257 3.59 2.74 -15.58
CA TYR A 257 2.94 1.95 -16.63
C TYR A 257 2.81 0.51 -16.18
N THR A 258 1.74 -0.16 -16.55
CA THR A 258 1.46 -1.54 -16.17
C THR A 258 1.47 -2.45 -17.39
N TRP A 259 1.35 -1.87 -18.59
CA TRP A 259 1.48 -2.55 -19.87
C TRP A 259 2.60 -1.91 -20.70
N ARG A 260 3.37 -2.75 -21.39
CA ARG A 260 4.40 -2.32 -22.33
C ARG A 260 4.63 -3.34 -23.42
N LYS A 261 4.60 -2.87 -24.67
CA LYS A 261 5.05 -3.64 -25.83
C LYS A 261 5.96 -2.82 -26.73
N ASP A 262 7.25 -3.13 -26.70
CA ASP A 262 8.24 -2.46 -27.53
C ASP A 262 7.92 -2.65 -29.03
N GLY A 263 7.93 -1.55 -29.77
CA GLY A 263 7.56 -1.53 -31.19
C GLY A 263 6.05 -1.50 -31.46
N SER A 264 5.21 -1.45 -30.43
CA SER A 264 3.77 -1.17 -30.58
C SER A 264 3.51 0.27 -31.05
N SER A 265 2.35 0.50 -31.66
CA SER A 265 1.82 1.84 -31.93
C SER A 265 1.31 2.55 -30.67
N PHE A 266 1.08 1.80 -29.60
CA PHE A 266 0.71 2.33 -28.29
C PHE A 266 1.95 2.54 -27.43
N ASN A 267 2.02 3.68 -26.73
CA ASN A 267 3.03 3.92 -25.70
C ASN A 267 2.74 3.02 -24.48
N PRO A 268 3.77 2.72 -23.65
CA PRO A 268 3.54 2.10 -22.35
C PRO A 268 2.49 2.89 -21.54
N GLY A 269 1.53 2.19 -20.94
CA GLY A 269 0.37 2.80 -20.29
C GLY A 269 -0.03 2.09 -19.00
N LYS A 270 -0.79 2.79 -18.15
CA LYS A 270 -1.47 2.21 -16.98
C LYS A 270 -2.80 1.64 -17.47
N LEU A 271 -2.84 0.34 -17.72
CA LEU A 271 -4.05 -0.39 -18.14
C LEU A 271 -4.66 -1.20 -17.00
N ASP A 272 -3.83 -1.57 -16.03
CA ASP A 272 -4.20 -2.41 -14.91
C ASP A 272 -4.46 -1.51 -13.70
N TYR A 273 -5.67 -1.58 -13.13
CA TYR A 273 -6.12 -0.69 -12.05
C TYR A 273 -6.35 -1.48 -10.76
N VAL A 274 -6.29 -0.75 -9.65
CA VAL A 274 -6.64 -1.22 -8.32
C VAL A 274 -7.48 -0.10 -7.73
N PHE A 275 -8.79 -0.32 -7.66
CA PHE A 275 -9.71 0.55 -6.93
C PHE A 275 -10.07 -0.10 -5.60
N TYR A 276 -10.20 0.68 -4.54
CA TYR A 276 -10.57 0.17 -3.23
C TYR A 276 -11.35 1.23 -2.45
N SER A 277 -12.07 0.80 -1.42
CA SER A 277 -12.79 1.68 -0.51
C SER A 277 -11.86 2.14 0.62
N ASP A 278 -11.52 3.42 0.72
CA ASP A 278 -10.76 3.95 1.86
C ASP A 278 -11.62 4.10 3.13
N ALA A 279 -12.93 3.94 3.02
CA ALA A 279 -13.84 3.85 4.16
C ALA A 279 -13.68 2.56 4.99
N THR A 280 -13.08 1.51 4.43
CA THR A 280 -13.04 0.16 5.02
C THR A 280 -11.69 -0.55 4.90
N ILE A 281 -10.73 0.05 4.18
CA ILE A 281 -9.41 -0.52 3.93
C ILE A 281 -8.35 0.54 4.18
N ASP A 282 -7.44 0.24 5.09
CA ASP A 282 -6.14 0.89 5.19
C ASP A 282 -5.14 0.17 4.29
N THR A 283 -4.33 0.94 3.56
CA THR A 283 -3.41 0.39 2.55
C THR A 283 -2.04 0.10 3.14
N GLY A 284 -1.55 -1.11 2.90
CA GLY A 284 -0.16 -1.47 3.17
C GLY A 284 0.73 -1.21 1.95
N ARG A 285 1.70 -2.11 1.74
CA ARG A 285 2.64 -1.99 0.61
C ARG A 285 1.95 -2.15 -0.73
N HIS A 286 2.32 -1.29 -1.69
CA HIS A 286 1.82 -1.41 -3.06
C HIS A 286 2.89 -1.02 -4.08
N PHE A 287 2.98 -1.78 -5.18
CA PHE A 287 3.96 -1.53 -6.24
C PHE A 287 3.61 -2.27 -7.54
N THR A 288 4.27 -1.89 -8.63
CA THR A 288 4.31 -2.69 -9.85
C THR A 288 5.71 -3.31 -9.98
N LEU A 289 5.78 -4.64 -10.09
CA LEU A 289 7.07 -5.30 -10.24
C LEU A 289 7.57 -5.16 -11.69
N ASN A 290 8.81 -4.68 -11.84
CA ASN A 290 9.47 -4.59 -13.13
C ASN A 290 10.92 -5.06 -12.98
N THR A 291 11.17 -6.33 -13.31
CA THR A 291 12.48 -6.97 -13.13
C THR A 291 13.58 -6.33 -13.99
N LEU A 292 13.22 -5.69 -15.10
CA LEU A 292 14.17 -4.95 -15.94
C LEU A 292 14.80 -3.75 -15.23
N ALA A 293 14.15 -3.24 -14.18
CA ALA A 293 14.62 -2.09 -13.42
C ALA A 293 15.39 -2.49 -12.14
N MET A 294 15.36 -3.77 -11.76
CA MET A 294 15.96 -4.26 -10.51
C MET A 294 17.46 -4.46 -10.65
N GLU A 295 18.19 -4.33 -9.54
CA GLU A 295 19.62 -4.62 -9.47
C GLU A 295 19.87 -6.13 -9.41
N GLU A 296 21.02 -6.60 -9.93
CA GLU A 296 21.36 -8.03 -9.97
C GLU A 296 21.40 -8.70 -8.58
N ALA A 297 21.84 -7.95 -7.56
CA ALA A 297 21.86 -8.43 -6.17
C ALA A 297 20.44 -8.68 -5.65
N THR A 298 19.52 -7.74 -5.86
CA THR A 298 18.11 -7.83 -5.45
C THR A 298 17.37 -8.92 -6.22
N LEU A 299 17.63 -9.06 -7.53
CA LEU A 299 17.10 -10.17 -8.32
C LEU A 299 17.54 -11.53 -7.73
N THR A 300 18.81 -11.65 -7.38
CA THR A 300 19.35 -12.89 -6.77
C THR A 300 18.72 -13.19 -5.42
N GLU A 301 18.54 -12.16 -4.57
CA GLU A 301 17.91 -12.26 -3.26
C GLU A 301 16.48 -12.82 -3.34
N TYR A 302 15.68 -12.32 -4.27
CA TYR A 302 14.30 -12.77 -4.49
C TYR A 302 14.17 -13.99 -5.42
N GLY A 303 15.28 -14.54 -5.92
CA GLY A 303 15.25 -15.67 -6.86
C GLY A 303 14.60 -15.34 -8.21
N LEU A 304 14.67 -14.08 -8.64
CA LEU A 304 14.14 -13.57 -9.90
C LEU A 304 15.23 -13.50 -10.99
N GLU A 305 14.83 -13.59 -12.25
CA GLU A 305 15.67 -13.30 -13.41
C GLU A 305 15.34 -11.90 -13.98
N TRP A 306 16.33 -11.24 -14.59
CA TRP A 306 16.22 -9.84 -15.04
C TRP A 306 15.05 -9.62 -16.01
N ASP A 307 14.75 -10.59 -16.87
CA ASP A 307 13.72 -10.52 -17.92
C ASP A 307 12.40 -11.20 -17.52
N ASP A 308 12.24 -11.64 -16.27
CA ASP A 308 11.08 -12.41 -15.85
C ASP A 308 9.76 -11.71 -16.16
N THR A 309 9.60 -10.46 -15.74
CA THR A 309 8.36 -9.71 -16.01
C THR A 309 8.14 -9.43 -17.50
N GLN A 310 9.21 -9.21 -18.27
CA GLN A 310 9.12 -8.86 -19.70
C GLN A 310 8.77 -10.05 -20.59
N GLU A 311 9.23 -11.24 -20.21
CA GLU A 311 9.03 -12.47 -20.98
C GLU A 311 7.87 -13.30 -20.43
N ALA A 312 7.43 -13.05 -19.19
CA ALA A 312 6.22 -13.65 -18.63
C ALA A 312 4.96 -13.09 -19.29
N SER A 313 4.80 -11.77 -19.43
CA SER A 313 3.62 -11.12 -20.01
C SER A 313 3.99 -9.75 -20.60
N ASP A 314 3.13 -9.17 -21.44
CA ASP A 314 3.24 -7.76 -21.84
C ASP A 314 2.62 -6.80 -20.80
N HIS A 315 1.93 -7.36 -19.80
CA HIS A 315 1.54 -6.68 -18.56
C HIS A 315 2.58 -6.92 -17.46
N LEU A 316 2.58 -6.05 -16.45
CA LEU A 316 3.41 -6.14 -15.26
C LEU A 316 2.54 -6.49 -14.06
N PRO A 317 3.00 -7.39 -13.16
CA PRO A 317 2.24 -7.74 -11.97
C PRO A 317 2.16 -6.55 -11.02
N ARG A 318 0.96 -6.29 -10.48
CA ARG A 318 0.73 -5.26 -9.47
C ARG A 318 0.39 -5.89 -8.13
N VAL A 319 0.99 -5.37 -7.09
CA VAL A 319 0.76 -5.74 -5.69
C VAL A 319 0.06 -4.59 -4.98
N PHE A 320 -0.89 -4.98 -4.15
CA PHE A 320 -1.62 -4.14 -3.20
C PHE A 320 -1.84 -4.94 -1.92
N ASP A 321 -1.32 -4.44 -0.81
CA ASP A 321 -1.51 -5.04 0.50
C ASP A 321 -2.60 -4.27 1.27
N ILE A 322 -3.44 -4.99 2.00
CA ILE A 322 -4.40 -4.44 2.96
C ILE A 322 -3.80 -4.59 4.36
N THR A 323 -3.76 -3.49 5.11
CA THR A 323 -3.27 -3.50 6.49
C THR A 323 -4.30 -4.16 7.41
N VAL A 324 -3.87 -5.16 8.20
CA VAL A 324 -4.77 -5.93 9.07
C VAL A 324 -4.76 -5.41 10.52
N ASN A 325 -3.67 -4.79 10.96
CA ASN A 325 -3.40 -4.53 12.38
C ASN A 325 -3.00 -3.07 12.68
N ASP A 326 -3.83 -2.11 12.29
CA ASP A 326 -3.61 -0.74 12.75
C ASP A 326 -4.11 -0.56 14.19
N LEU A 327 -3.17 -0.27 15.09
CA LEU A 327 -3.41 0.17 16.46
C LEU A 327 -3.47 1.69 16.49
N ASP A 328 -4.50 2.21 17.15
CA ASP A 328 -4.58 3.62 17.49
C ASP A 328 -4.04 3.87 18.89
N ILE A 329 -2.92 4.59 18.99
CA ILE A 329 -2.33 5.01 20.26
C ILE A 329 -2.48 6.52 20.42
N GLY A 330 -3.32 6.90 21.38
CA GLY A 330 -3.43 8.27 21.85
C GLY A 330 -2.22 8.70 22.67
N VAL A 331 -1.53 9.76 22.25
CA VAL A 331 -0.39 10.36 22.94
C VAL A 331 -0.77 11.77 23.40
N ASP A 332 -0.87 11.93 24.73
CA ASP A 332 -1.13 13.22 25.35
C ASP A 332 0.16 14.06 25.41
N PHE A 333 0.06 15.36 25.16
CA PHE A 333 1.17 16.30 25.32
C PHE A 333 0.75 17.58 26.04
N ASN A 334 1.69 18.19 26.75
CA ASN A 334 1.50 19.44 27.47
C ASN A 334 2.00 20.64 26.66
N ALA A 335 1.52 21.84 26.98
CA ALA A 335 2.14 23.06 26.47
C ALA A 335 3.59 23.13 26.97
N GLY A 336 4.54 23.42 26.07
CA GLY A 336 5.97 23.40 26.36
C GLY A 336 6.66 22.13 25.85
N TRP A 337 7.79 21.81 26.48
CA TRP A 337 8.64 20.69 26.09
C TRP A 337 8.09 19.37 26.63
N ASN A 338 8.02 18.35 25.78
CA ASN A 338 7.57 17.01 26.13
C ASN A 338 8.62 15.98 25.70
N LEU A 339 8.62 14.84 26.39
CA LEU A 339 9.38 13.67 25.98
C LEU A 339 8.45 12.73 25.21
N VAL A 340 8.73 12.55 23.93
CA VAL A 340 7.93 11.71 23.02
C VAL A 340 8.77 10.57 22.46
N GLY A 341 8.11 9.56 21.92
CA GLY A 341 8.72 8.42 21.25
C GLY A 341 7.81 7.85 20.18
N LEU A 342 8.32 6.89 19.41
CA LEU A 342 7.54 6.22 18.36
C LEU A 342 7.05 4.85 18.86
N PRO A 343 5.75 4.70 19.17
CA PRO A 343 5.23 3.46 19.75
C PRO A 343 4.78 2.44 18.71
N LEU A 344 4.62 2.83 17.46
CA LEU A 344 4.06 2.02 16.38
C LEU A 344 5.00 2.02 15.19
N GLU A 345 4.92 0.98 14.37
CA GLU A 345 5.50 1.00 13.03
C GLU A 345 4.55 1.78 12.11
N VAL A 346 5.04 2.86 11.50
CA VAL A 346 4.24 3.83 10.74
C VAL A 346 4.83 4.08 9.35
N ASP A 347 4.00 4.40 8.37
CA ASP A 347 4.44 4.67 6.99
C ASP A 347 5.41 5.86 6.88
N ASP A 348 5.13 6.94 7.60
CA ASP A 348 5.94 8.15 7.60
C ASP A 348 6.22 8.60 9.04
N ALA A 349 7.48 8.43 9.46
CA ALA A 349 7.94 8.78 10.79
C ALA A 349 8.31 10.27 10.95
N TYR A 350 8.04 11.12 9.96
CA TYR A 350 8.27 12.56 10.03
C TYR A 350 7.45 13.18 11.16
N TYR A 351 8.12 13.90 12.08
CA TYR A 351 7.48 14.30 13.33
C TYR A 351 6.28 15.24 13.18
N GLN A 352 6.21 16.05 12.12
CA GLN A 352 5.03 16.91 11.89
C GLN A 352 3.85 16.17 11.26
N ILE A 353 4.07 14.97 10.71
CA ILE A 353 2.96 14.08 10.33
C ILE A 353 2.41 13.42 11.60
N LEU A 354 3.30 12.92 12.46
CA LEU A 354 2.90 12.24 13.70
C LEU A 354 2.40 13.19 14.80
N PHE A 355 2.92 14.41 14.86
CA PHE A 355 2.62 15.43 15.87
C PHE A 355 2.38 16.79 15.18
N PRO A 356 1.27 16.97 14.45
CA PRO A 356 1.02 18.15 13.61
C PRO A 356 0.86 19.47 14.40
N GLU A 357 0.60 19.40 15.70
CA GLU A 357 0.53 20.57 16.58
C GLU A 357 1.89 20.97 17.19
N SER A 358 2.96 20.25 16.85
CA SER A 358 4.30 20.55 17.35
C SER A 358 4.91 21.78 16.66
N VAL A 359 5.88 22.42 17.32
CA VAL A 359 6.59 23.57 16.78
C VAL A 359 7.67 23.10 15.79
N GLU A 360 7.67 23.67 14.58
CA GLU A 360 8.63 23.32 13.53
C GLU A 360 10.09 23.49 13.99
N GLY A 361 10.93 22.49 13.69
CA GLY A 361 12.37 22.49 13.97
C GLY A 361 12.72 22.21 15.43
N THR A 362 11.83 21.57 16.19
CA THR A 362 12.03 21.34 17.64
C THR A 362 12.15 19.89 18.06
N LEU A 363 12.25 18.94 17.12
CA LEU A 363 12.54 17.54 17.44
C LEU A 363 14.03 17.37 17.77
N TYR A 364 14.33 16.96 19.00
CA TYR A 364 15.72 16.73 19.45
C TYR A 364 15.92 15.37 20.11
N SER A 365 16.83 14.57 19.57
CA SER A 365 17.35 13.35 20.21
C SER A 365 18.51 13.68 21.16
N PHE A 366 19.05 12.68 21.87
CA PHE A 366 20.23 12.83 22.71
C PHE A 366 21.30 11.76 22.47
N ASP A 367 22.48 12.20 22.04
CA ASP A 367 23.69 11.38 21.93
C ASP A 367 24.91 12.15 22.46
N GLY A 368 25.07 12.18 23.80
CA GLY A 368 26.08 12.99 24.48
C GLY A 368 25.84 14.51 24.42
N GLY A 369 24.85 14.94 23.64
CA GLY A 369 24.32 16.29 23.46
C GLY A 369 23.04 16.23 22.64
N TYR A 370 22.33 17.36 22.54
CA TYR A 370 21.11 17.42 21.73
C TYR A 370 21.44 17.47 20.24
N VAL A 371 20.79 16.61 19.46
CA VAL A 371 20.88 16.56 18.01
C VAL A 371 19.50 16.84 17.44
N GLN A 372 19.40 17.77 16.50
CA GLN A 372 18.12 18.08 15.84
C GLN A 372 17.83 17.01 14.80
N GLU A 373 16.62 16.46 14.83
CA GLU A 373 16.16 15.40 13.94
C GLU A 373 14.92 15.84 13.17
N ASN A 374 14.52 15.06 12.17
CA ASN A 374 13.27 15.26 11.41
C ASN A 374 12.34 14.05 11.47
N GLU A 375 12.83 12.88 11.84
CA GLU A 375 12.05 11.65 11.89
C GLU A 375 12.27 10.99 13.25
N LEU A 376 11.24 10.30 13.74
CA LEU A 376 11.38 9.48 14.93
C LEU A 376 11.90 8.09 14.55
N LEU A 377 12.86 7.61 15.32
CA LEU A 377 13.35 6.24 15.26
C LEU A 377 12.85 5.45 16.47
N HIS A 378 12.42 4.21 16.26
CA HIS A 378 12.01 3.31 17.34
C HIS A 378 13.09 3.20 18.43
N GLY A 379 12.65 3.20 19.69
CA GLY A 379 13.52 3.06 20.86
C GLY A 379 14.28 4.31 21.23
N SER A 380 14.29 5.33 20.38
CA SER A 380 14.84 6.64 20.70
C SER A 380 13.75 7.53 21.29
N GLY A 381 14.08 8.23 22.37
CA GLY A 381 13.22 9.29 22.91
C GLY A 381 13.63 10.65 22.36
N TYR A 382 12.69 11.58 22.32
CA TYR A 382 12.89 12.91 21.76
C TYR A 382 12.30 13.98 22.66
N TRP A 383 12.95 15.14 22.68
CA TRP A 383 12.29 16.38 23.08
C TRP A 383 11.51 16.94 21.91
N LEU A 384 10.28 17.36 22.17
CA LEU A 384 9.43 18.04 21.21
C LEU A 384 8.63 19.17 21.89
N LEU A 385 8.52 20.32 21.23
CA LEU A 385 7.87 21.51 21.77
C LEU A 385 6.46 21.67 21.20
N PHE A 386 5.49 21.99 22.07
CA PHE A 386 4.11 22.32 21.69
C PHE A 386 3.70 23.68 22.26
N GLU A 387 2.89 24.44 21.53
CA GLU A 387 2.38 25.73 22.03
C GLU A 387 1.25 25.56 23.05
N ASN A 388 0.44 24.51 22.89
CA ASN A 388 -0.72 24.20 23.71
C ASN A 388 -0.66 22.73 24.16
N SER A 389 -1.38 22.40 25.23
CA SER A 389 -1.64 21.01 25.61
C SER A 389 -2.71 20.40 24.72
N GLY A 390 -2.57 19.13 24.37
CA GLY A 390 -3.49 18.41 23.50
C GLY A 390 -3.21 16.93 23.51
N ASN A 391 -3.73 16.24 22.50
CA ASN A 391 -3.42 14.85 22.21
C ASN A 391 -3.32 14.65 20.71
N VAL A 392 -2.67 13.56 20.32
CA VAL A 392 -2.67 13.06 18.95
C VAL A 392 -2.92 11.56 18.98
N THR A 393 -3.63 11.04 17.99
CA THR A 393 -3.69 9.60 17.74
C THR A 393 -2.64 9.26 16.71
N ILE A 394 -1.73 8.36 17.06
CA ILE A 394 -0.82 7.73 16.12
C ILE A 394 -1.43 6.40 15.73
N THR A 395 -1.58 6.20 14.43
CA THR A 395 -2.10 4.96 13.82
C THR A 395 -0.96 4.24 13.12
N GLY A 396 -0.91 2.91 13.27
CA GLY A 396 0.12 2.04 12.70
C GLY A 396 0.15 0.72 13.46
N ASN A 397 1.10 -0.16 13.14
CA ASN A 397 1.10 -1.49 13.75
C ASN A 397 1.83 -1.58 15.08
N GLY A 398 1.44 -2.59 15.86
CA GLY A 398 2.05 -2.97 17.12
C GLY A 398 3.52 -3.36 16.99
N LEU A 399 4.41 -2.52 17.51
CA LEU A 399 5.77 -2.84 17.86
C LEU A 399 5.76 -3.76 19.09
N ASN A 400 5.87 -5.08 18.89
CA ASN A 400 5.79 -6.07 19.98
C ASN A 400 7.14 -6.32 20.68
N GLN A 401 8.25 -6.08 19.98
CA GLN A 401 9.60 -6.28 20.50
C GLN A 401 10.54 -5.20 19.99
N LEU A 402 11.49 -4.78 20.83
CA LEU A 402 12.53 -3.85 20.44
C LEU A 402 13.84 -4.10 21.19
N ILE A 403 14.96 -4.07 20.47
CA ILE A 403 16.31 -4.08 21.04
C ILE A 403 16.84 -2.66 21.05
N ILE A 404 17.20 -2.15 22.23
CA ILE A 404 17.71 -0.78 22.40
C ILE A 404 19.15 -0.84 22.88
N GLU A 405 20.05 -0.25 22.10
CA GLU A 405 21.45 -0.04 22.48
C GLU A 405 21.57 1.17 23.41
N LEU A 406 22.20 0.95 24.56
CA LEU A 406 22.44 1.96 25.58
C LEU A 406 23.92 2.37 25.58
N ASN A 407 24.16 3.67 25.79
CA ASN A 407 25.46 4.20 26.13
C ASN A 407 25.65 4.30 27.64
N GLN A 408 26.88 4.20 28.11
CA GLN A 408 27.18 4.49 29.52
C GLN A 408 26.76 5.93 29.87
N GLY A 409 25.96 6.09 30.91
CA GLY A 409 25.44 7.40 31.32
C GLY A 409 23.96 7.57 31.00
N TRP A 410 23.53 8.79 30.68
CA TRP A 410 22.13 9.10 30.40
C TRP A 410 21.79 8.78 28.95
N ASN A 411 20.65 8.10 28.76
CA ASN A 411 20.07 7.77 27.46
C ASN A 411 18.65 8.29 27.44
N LEU A 412 18.23 8.80 26.28
CA LEU A 412 16.85 9.21 26.04
C LEU A 412 16.21 8.18 25.09
N ILE A 413 15.28 7.39 25.61
CA ILE A 413 14.70 6.23 24.91
C ILE A 413 13.17 6.29 24.87
N SER A 414 12.53 5.39 24.12
CA SER A 414 11.09 5.19 24.11
C SER A 414 10.71 3.71 24.25
N GLY A 415 9.43 3.46 24.59
CA GLY A 415 8.87 2.12 24.74
C GLY A 415 8.32 1.50 23.44
N ILE A 416 7.60 0.40 23.63
CA ILE A 416 6.86 -0.36 22.61
C ILE A 416 5.36 0.01 22.60
N SER A 417 4.52 -0.70 21.83
CA SER A 417 3.09 -0.37 21.66
C SER A 417 2.20 -0.65 22.86
N ILE A 418 2.74 -1.28 23.90
CA ILE A 418 2.03 -1.54 25.15
C ILE A 418 2.73 -0.88 26.34
N GLU A 419 1.99 -0.68 27.43
CA GLU A 419 2.60 -0.35 28.71
C GLU A 419 3.54 -1.49 29.14
N LEU A 420 4.82 -1.19 29.31
CA LEU A 420 5.83 -2.16 29.71
C LEU A 420 6.44 -1.78 31.08
N PRO A 421 6.12 -2.53 32.16
CA PRO A 421 6.77 -2.38 33.46
C PRO A 421 8.29 -2.61 33.35
N LEU A 422 9.10 -1.82 34.07
CA LEU A 422 10.56 -1.94 34.06
C LEU A 422 11.06 -3.32 34.49
N GLU A 423 10.29 -4.02 35.32
CA GLU A 423 10.61 -5.38 35.76
C GLU A 423 10.49 -6.44 34.65
N ASN A 424 9.79 -6.12 33.56
CA ASN A 424 9.62 -6.98 32.39
C ASN A 424 10.66 -6.71 31.28
N ILE A 425 11.55 -5.74 31.47
CA ILE A 425 12.64 -5.47 30.54
C ILE A 425 13.72 -6.53 30.70
N GLU A 426 14.14 -7.14 29.59
CA GLU A 426 15.30 -8.03 29.61
C GLU A 426 16.59 -7.19 29.60
N ASP A 427 17.24 -7.12 30.76
CA ASP A 427 18.52 -6.45 30.97
C ASP A 427 19.57 -7.46 31.49
N PRO A 428 20.10 -8.34 30.61
CA PRO A 428 20.98 -9.43 31.03
C PRO A 428 22.29 -8.94 31.65
N GLU A 429 22.73 -7.73 31.31
CA GLU A 429 23.96 -7.11 31.80
C GLU A 429 23.74 -6.23 33.03
N ASN A 430 22.50 -6.08 33.51
CA ASN A 430 22.10 -5.18 34.62
C ASN A 430 22.60 -3.74 34.38
N LEU A 431 22.40 -3.24 33.17
CA LEU A 431 22.78 -1.93 32.71
C LEU A 431 21.94 -0.83 33.39
N ILE A 432 20.63 -1.03 33.53
CA ILE A 432 19.71 -0.02 34.05
C ILE A 432 19.98 0.22 35.54
N ILE A 433 20.32 1.47 35.90
CA ILE A 433 20.54 1.82 37.31
C ILE A 433 19.17 2.02 37.99
N PRO A 434 18.85 1.27 39.07
CA PRO A 434 17.56 1.39 39.73
C PRO A 434 17.25 2.81 40.21
N GLY A 435 16.01 3.26 40.00
CA GLY A 435 15.56 4.60 40.39
C GLY A 435 16.08 5.73 39.50
N THR A 436 16.55 5.41 38.29
CA THR A 436 17.04 6.40 37.33
C THR A 436 16.19 6.56 36.08
N VAL A 437 14.99 5.97 36.05
CA VAL A 437 14.06 6.13 34.94
C VAL A 437 13.08 7.28 35.23
N TYR A 438 13.02 8.25 34.33
CA TYR A 438 12.21 9.46 34.48
C TYR A 438 11.41 9.78 33.22
N SER A 439 10.12 10.07 33.38
CA SER A 439 9.30 10.79 32.41
C SER A 439 9.38 12.31 32.68
N PHE A 440 8.71 13.11 31.83
CA PHE A 440 8.62 14.55 32.00
C PHE A 440 7.18 15.05 31.89
N GLU A 441 6.65 15.58 32.99
CA GLU A 441 5.30 16.17 33.10
C GLU A 441 5.42 17.62 33.60
N ASN A 442 6.07 18.49 32.83
CA ASN A 442 6.58 19.81 33.25
C ASN A 442 7.69 19.77 34.32
N VAL A 443 7.79 18.66 35.05
CA VAL A 443 8.86 18.29 35.98
C VAL A 443 9.27 16.85 35.72
N TYR A 444 10.50 16.49 36.07
CA TYR A 444 10.92 15.09 36.02
C TYR A 444 10.18 14.28 37.08
N VAL A 445 9.53 13.20 36.63
CA VAL A 445 8.80 12.27 37.49
C VAL A 445 9.44 10.90 37.32
N GLN A 446 9.77 10.25 38.43
CA GLN A 446 10.29 8.88 38.38
C GLN A 446 9.14 7.92 38.02
N THR A 447 9.38 6.99 37.10
CA THR A 447 8.39 5.99 36.65
C THR A 447 8.93 4.57 36.81
N ASP A 448 8.02 3.60 36.86
CA ASP A 448 8.26 2.16 36.89
C ASP A 448 7.70 1.42 35.66
N SER A 449 7.15 2.14 34.67
CA SER A 449 6.78 1.60 33.37
C SER A 449 7.07 2.58 32.21
N PHE A 450 7.20 2.02 31.02
CA PHE A 450 7.16 2.76 29.75
C PHE A 450 5.75 2.73 29.19
N GLN A 451 5.17 3.90 28.97
CA GLN A 451 3.90 4.09 28.27
C GLN A 451 4.18 4.29 26.79
N PRO A 452 3.33 3.75 25.89
CA PRO A 452 3.44 4.00 24.46
C PRO A 452 3.39 5.50 24.13
N GLY A 453 4.22 5.93 23.18
CA GLY A 453 4.25 7.30 22.67
C GLY A 453 5.11 8.27 23.48
N ASN A 454 5.53 7.87 24.68
CA ASN A 454 6.31 8.69 25.58
C ASN A 454 7.82 8.40 25.49
N GLY A 455 8.61 9.45 25.74
CA GLY A 455 10.06 9.36 25.90
C GLY A 455 10.47 9.32 27.37
N TYR A 456 11.60 8.67 27.65
CA TYR A 456 12.11 8.42 29.00
C TYR A 456 13.61 8.64 29.08
N TRP A 457 14.04 9.32 30.14
CA TRP A 457 15.44 9.30 30.55
C TRP A 457 15.70 8.05 31.36
N LEU A 458 16.74 7.28 31.01
CA LEU A 458 17.32 6.29 31.91
C LEU A 458 18.83 6.47 32.03
N ARG A 459 19.38 6.04 33.16
CA ARG A 459 20.83 5.98 33.34
C ARG A 459 21.33 4.54 33.29
N SER A 460 22.28 4.30 32.39
CA SER A 460 22.99 3.03 32.25
C SER A 460 24.35 3.04 32.96
N SER A 461 24.72 1.90 33.54
CA SER A 461 26.01 1.66 34.17
C SER A 461 27.15 1.40 33.17
N GLY A 462 26.81 1.01 31.93
CA GLY A 462 27.74 0.67 30.85
C GLY A 462 27.13 0.82 29.45
N THR A 463 27.85 0.40 28.42
CA THR A 463 27.30 0.26 27.06
C THR A 463 26.84 -1.18 26.85
N GLY A 464 25.71 -1.39 26.19
CA GLY A 464 25.14 -2.71 25.87
C GLY A 464 23.67 -2.60 25.51
N ALA A 465 22.98 -3.72 25.37
CA ALA A 465 21.59 -3.75 24.89
C ALA A 465 20.59 -4.16 25.98
N ILE A 466 19.38 -3.60 25.90
CA ILE A 466 18.19 -4.09 26.60
C ILE A 466 17.14 -4.54 25.58
N ILE A 467 16.28 -5.48 25.97
CA ILE A 467 15.20 -5.96 25.12
C ILE A 467 13.86 -5.63 25.78
N LEU A 468 13.02 -4.91 25.05
CA LEU A 468 11.62 -4.67 25.35
C LEU A 468 10.81 -5.73 24.62
N ASN A 469 9.89 -6.42 25.29
CA ASN A 469 9.08 -7.47 24.70
C ASN A 469 7.70 -7.49 25.37
N GLN A 470 6.66 -7.65 24.56
CA GLN A 470 5.28 -7.76 25.01
C GLN A 470 4.97 -9.05 25.80
N ASN A 471 5.83 -10.08 25.65
CA ASN A 471 5.72 -11.45 26.22
C ASN A 471 4.55 -12.29 25.73
#